data_AF-A0AAU5TG73-F1
#
_entry.id   AF-A0AAU5TG73-F1
#
_cell.length_a   1.000
_cell.length_b   1.000
_cell.length_c   1.000
_cell.angle_alpha   90.00
_cell.angle_beta   90.00
_cell.angle_gamma   90.00
#
_symmetry.space_group_name_H-M   'P 1'
#
loop_
_entity.id
_entity.type
_entity.pdbx_description
1 polymer ?
#
loop_
_entity_poly.entity_id
_entity_poly.type
_entity_poly.pdbx_seq_one_letter_code
_entity_poly.pdbx_strand_id
1 'polypeptide(L)'
;MTAESMTGAELAESLLQDTDDEGIRAATRLLGAHDNGFWLRRLMEDRTLETAADRPLVKRSGGHRSVDWDALGRLMLTLGWSRRASRSEVAVLEVAASLVGGCAVQLRQVIEALDGAEFRLVLRAMEEAASGSAP
;
A
#
# COMPACT_ATOMS: atom_id res chain seq x y z
N MET A 1 1.67 16.29 -15.41
CA MET A 1 0.87 15.06 -15.43
C MET A 1 0.26 14.91 -14.04
N THR A 2 -1.07 14.95 -13.91
CA THR A 2 -1.74 14.80 -12.61
C THR A 2 -1.88 13.31 -12.28
N ALA A 3 -1.91 12.95 -11.00
CA ALA A 3 -2.04 11.55 -10.57
C ALA A 3 -3.32 10.87 -11.10
N GLU A 4 -4.33 11.67 -11.45
CA GLU A 4 -5.60 11.23 -12.04
C GLU A 4 -5.46 10.66 -13.45
N SER A 5 -4.43 11.04 -14.22
CA SER A 5 -4.24 10.52 -15.59
C SER A 5 -3.36 9.27 -15.64
N MET A 6 -2.80 8.84 -14.51
CA MET A 6 -1.88 7.72 -14.42
C MET A 6 -2.62 6.42 -14.09
N THR A 7 -2.22 5.33 -14.74
CA THR A 7 -2.56 3.98 -14.27
C THR A 7 -1.97 3.76 -12.88
N GLY A 8 -2.54 2.82 -12.11
CA GLY A 8 -2.05 2.51 -10.78
C GLY A 8 -0.60 2.01 -10.79
N ALA A 9 -0.19 1.29 -11.83
CA ALA A 9 1.19 0.85 -12.03
C ALA A 9 2.15 2.04 -12.27
N GLU A 10 1.79 2.98 -13.15
CA GLU A 10 2.59 4.19 -13.36
C GLU A 10 2.66 5.03 -12.09
N LEU A 11 1.55 5.12 -11.35
CA LEU A 11 1.52 5.83 -10.07
C LEU A 11 2.45 5.18 -9.06
N ALA A 12 2.44 3.84 -8.94
CA ALA A 12 3.35 3.11 -8.08
C ALA A 12 4.82 3.38 -8.43
N GLU A 13 5.21 3.27 -9.70
CA GLU A 13 6.59 3.52 -10.13
C GLU A 13 7.02 4.98 -9.86
N SER A 14 6.11 5.94 -9.98
CA SER A 14 6.42 7.34 -9.63
C SER A 14 6.69 7.56 -8.14
N LEU A 15 6.20 6.67 -7.27
CA LEU A 15 6.40 6.70 -5.82
C LEU A 15 7.65 5.93 -5.36
N LEU A 16 8.31 5.20 -6.26
CA LEU A 16 9.44 4.30 -5.96
C LEU A 16 10.82 4.86 -6.35
N GLN A 17 10.91 6.10 -6.81
CA GLN A 17 12.10 6.63 -7.50
C GLN A 17 13.46 6.49 -6.78
N ASP A 18 13.49 6.32 -5.45
CA ASP A 18 14.73 6.29 -4.66
C ASP A 18 14.77 5.19 -3.58
N THR A 19 14.00 4.10 -3.72
CA THR A 19 13.98 3.02 -2.72
C THR A 19 14.61 1.73 -3.22
N ASP A 20 15.67 1.32 -2.53
CA ASP A 20 16.33 0.01 -2.72
C ASP A 20 15.70 -1.09 -1.84
N ASP A 21 14.67 -0.74 -1.05
CA ASP A 21 13.98 -1.67 -0.17
C ASP A 21 12.93 -2.46 -0.96
N GLU A 22 13.22 -3.74 -1.17
CA GLU A 22 12.38 -4.65 -1.95
C GLU A 22 11.00 -4.88 -1.33
N GLY A 23 10.87 -4.80 0.00
CA GLY A 23 9.59 -4.84 0.69
C GLY A 23 8.74 -3.60 0.35
N ILE A 24 9.35 -2.41 0.38
CA ILE A 24 8.68 -1.16 -0.04
C ILE A 24 8.29 -1.21 -1.51
N ARG A 25 9.16 -1.70 -2.39
CA ARG A 25 8.86 -1.84 -3.82
C ARG A 25 7.67 -2.78 -4.06
N ALA A 26 7.73 -3.97 -3.49
CA ALA A 26 6.67 -4.97 -3.61
C ALA A 26 5.34 -4.44 -3.05
N ALA A 27 5.35 -3.81 -1.87
CA ALA A 27 4.17 -3.22 -1.26
C ALA A 27 3.57 -2.11 -2.13
N THR A 28 4.39 -1.19 -2.64
CA THR A 28 3.91 -0.08 -3.47
C THR A 28 3.35 -0.58 -4.81
N ARG A 29 4.00 -1.56 -5.43
CA ARG A 29 3.52 -2.21 -6.67
C ARG A 29 2.23 -2.98 -6.46
N LEU A 30 2.09 -3.69 -5.34
CA LEU A 30 0.84 -4.35 -4.95
C LEU A 30 -0.31 -3.33 -4.87
N LEU A 31 -0.10 -2.21 -4.18
CA LEU A 31 -1.10 -1.15 -4.08
C LEU A 31 -1.41 -0.49 -5.43
N GLY A 32 -0.43 -0.38 -6.32
CA GLY A 32 -0.63 0.13 -7.68
C GLY A 32 -1.38 -0.82 -8.59
N ALA A 33 -1.19 -2.13 -8.44
CA ALA A 33 -1.85 -3.13 -9.27
C ALA A 33 -3.30 -3.38 -8.85
N HIS A 34 -3.60 -3.32 -7.55
CA HIS A 34 -4.95 -3.54 -7.02
C HIS A 34 -5.89 -2.37 -7.36
N ASP A 35 -7.04 -2.69 -7.97
CA ASP A 35 -8.07 -1.74 -8.39
C ASP A 35 -7.52 -0.46 -9.04
N ASN A 36 -6.55 -0.66 -9.94
CA ASN A 36 -5.84 0.38 -10.67
C ASN A 36 -5.19 1.43 -9.75
N GLY A 37 -4.77 1.11 -8.53
CA GLY A 37 -4.13 2.07 -7.61
C GLY A 37 -5.09 2.71 -6.62
N PHE A 38 -6.20 2.04 -6.27
CA PHE A 38 -7.24 2.55 -5.38
C PHE A 38 -6.65 3.15 -4.09
N TRP A 39 -5.82 2.38 -3.39
CA TRP A 39 -5.19 2.85 -2.15
C TRP A 39 -4.19 3.96 -2.37
N LEU A 40 -3.32 3.87 -3.39
CA LEU A 40 -2.35 4.93 -3.66
C LEU A 40 -3.03 6.29 -3.87
N ARG A 41 -4.16 6.32 -4.59
CA ARG A 41 -4.94 7.55 -4.76
C ARG A 41 -5.59 8.00 -3.45
N ARG A 42 -6.23 7.10 -2.70
CA ARG A 42 -6.81 7.44 -1.39
C ARG A 42 -5.77 8.02 -0.42
N LEU A 43 -4.56 7.45 -0.37
CA LEU A 43 -3.49 7.96 0.49
C LEU A 43 -3.03 9.37 0.10
N MET A 44 -3.18 9.75 -1.18
CA MET A 44 -2.79 11.06 -1.69
C MET A 44 -3.89 12.12 -1.55
N GLU A 45 -5.15 11.71 -1.54
CA GLU A 45 -6.30 12.62 -1.73
C GLU A 45 -7.24 12.66 -0.51
N ASP A 46 -7.34 11.57 0.26
CA ASP A 46 -8.31 11.45 1.35
C ASP A 46 -7.79 12.07 2.65
N ARG A 47 -8.12 13.34 2.86
CA ARG A 47 -7.80 14.09 4.08
C ARG A 47 -8.38 13.46 5.36
N THR A 48 -9.42 12.62 5.26
CA THR A 48 -9.95 11.94 6.45
C THR A 48 -8.98 10.88 6.95
N LEU A 49 -8.24 10.23 6.05
CA LEU A 49 -7.19 9.28 6.42
C LEU A 49 -5.98 10.02 7.00
N GLU A 50 -5.56 11.14 6.42
CA GLU A 50 -4.47 11.96 6.99
C GLU A 50 -4.80 12.45 8.40
N THR A 51 -6.05 12.88 8.62
CA THR A 51 -6.53 13.29 9.95
C THR A 51 -6.51 12.13 10.93
N ALA A 52 -6.93 10.93 10.50
CA ALA A 52 -6.90 9.73 11.33
C ALA A 52 -5.48 9.21 11.63
N ALA A 53 -4.50 9.53 10.77
CA ALA A 53 -3.09 9.20 10.93
C ALA A 53 -2.28 10.27 11.68
N ASP A 54 -2.89 11.44 11.94
CA ASP A 54 -2.28 12.64 12.54
C ASP A 54 -1.07 13.20 11.76
N ARG A 55 -0.95 12.85 10.46
CA ARG A 55 0.10 13.33 9.55
C ARG A 55 -0.20 12.93 8.09
N PRO A 56 0.48 13.54 7.10
CA PRO A 56 0.38 13.12 5.71
C PRO A 56 0.78 11.65 5.50
N LEU A 57 0.01 10.94 4.67
CA LEU A 57 0.27 9.54 4.30
C LEU A 57 1.22 9.41 3.11
N VAL A 58 1.54 10.53 2.46
CA VAL A 58 2.55 10.62 1.41
C VAL A 58 3.55 11.70 1.78
N LYS A 59 4.82 11.30 1.96
CA LYS A 59 5.93 12.22 2.21
C LYS A 59 6.25 12.97 0.92
N ARG A 60 6.62 14.24 1.06
CA ARG A 60 7.19 15.06 -0.02
C ARG A 60 8.59 15.46 0.40
N SER A 61 9.59 14.98 -0.31
CA SER A 61 10.99 15.35 -0.08
C SER A 61 11.57 15.86 -1.39
N GLY A 62 11.79 17.18 -1.47
CA GLY A 62 12.13 17.84 -2.73
C GLY A 62 11.04 17.64 -3.80
N GLY A 63 11.44 17.15 -4.97
CA GLY A 63 10.53 16.85 -6.09
C GLY A 63 9.84 15.48 -6.01
N HIS A 64 10.22 14.64 -5.04
CA HIS A 64 9.80 13.24 -4.98
C HIS A 64 8.69 13.02 -3.96
N ARG A 65 7.83 12.03 -4.25
CA ARG A 65 6.72 11.59 -3.41
C ARG A 65 6.92 10.12 -3.07
N SER A 66 6.65 9.73 -1.82
CA SER A 66 6.67 8.34 -1.38
C SER A 66 5.64 8.07 -0.30
N VAL A 67 5.20 6.82 -0.18
CA VAL A 67 4.25 6.43 0.89
C VAL A 67 4.93 6.55 2.25
N ASP A 68 4.25 7.17 3.21
CA ASP A 68 4.66 7.22 4.61
C ASP A 68 4.20 5.96 5.34
N TRP A 69 4.98 4.88 5.25
CA TRP A 69 4.64 3.59 5.85
C TRP A 69 4.48 3.65 7.39
N ASP A 70 5.21 4.55 8.07
CA ASP A 70 5.03 4.77 9.51
C ASP A 70 3.68 5.43 9.82
N ALA A 71 3.27 6.40 9.00
CA ALA A 71 1.95 7.02 9.11
C ALA A 71 0.83 6.02 8.78
N LEU A 72 1.05 5.15 7.78
CA LEU A 72 0.11 4.10 7.42
C LEU A 72 -0.05 3.08 8.56
N GLY A 73 1.04 2.68 9.22
CA GLY A 73 0.98 1.83 10.41
C GLY A 73 0.17 2.47 11.55
N ARG A 74 0.34 3.78 11.78
CA ARG A 74 -0.48 4.54 12.76
C ARG A 74 -1.95 4.58 12.37
N LEU A 75 -2.27 4.84 11.10
CA LEU A 75 -3.63 4.84 10.58
C LEU A 75 -4.35 3.52 10.90
N MET A 76 -3.65 2.40 10.71
CA MET A 76 -4.20 1.06 10.95
C MET A 76 -4.54 0.78 12.41
N LEU A 77 -3.90 1.48 13.36
CA LEU A 77 -4.23 1.40 14.79
C LEU A 77 -5.45 2.24 15.17
N THR A 78 -5.90 3.14 14.29
CA THR A 78 -7.03 4.05 14.56
C THR A 78 -8.38 3.36 14.31
N LEU A 79 -9.22 3.26 15.33
CA LEU A 79 -10.55 2.65 15.22
C LEU A 79 -11.39 3.26 14.09
N GLY A 80 -11.82 2.42 13.14
CA GLY A 80 -12.73 2.79 12.07
C GLY A 80 -12.09 3.44 10.85
N TRP A 81 -10.75 3.43 10.72
CA TRP A 81 -10.04 3.92 9.54
C TRP A 81 -10.53 3.28 8.22
N SER A 82 -10.94 2.01 8.28
CA SER A 82 -11.38 1.20 7.14
C SER A 82 -12.89 1.27 6.85
N ARG A 83 -13.68 2.11 7.54
CA ARG A 83 -15.16 2.11 7.45
C ARG A 83 -15.73 2.27 6.04
N ARG A 84 -14.96 2.85 5.11
CA ARG A 84 -15.39 3.09 3.71
C ARG A 84 -14.74 2.13 2.71
N ALA A 85 -13.93 1.18 3.17
CA ALA A 85 -13.23 0.23 2.33
C ALA A 85 -13.90 -1.15 2.36
N SER A 86 -13.80 -1.88 1.24
CA SER A 86 -14.22 -3.27 1.13
C SER A 86 -13.29 -4.19 1.95
N ARG A 87 -13.71 -5.44 2.17
CA ARG A 87 -12.85 -6.42 2.87
C ARG A 87 -11.58 -6.73 2.07
N SER A 88 -11.67 -6.84 0.76
CA SER A 88 -10.49 -7.13 -0.09
C SER A 88 -9.54 -5.94 -0.11
N GLU A 89 -10.06 -4.72 -0.23
CA GLU A 89 -9.28 -3.48 -0.15
C GLU A 89 -8.50 -3.43 1.17
N VAL A 90 -9.17 -3.66 2.31
CA VAL A 90 -8.50 -3.68 3.63
C VAL A 90 -7.42 -4.75 3.66
N ALA A 91 -7.71 -5.98 3.23
CA ALA A 91 -6.75 -7.07 3.24
C ALA A 91 -5.51 -6.78 2.38
N VAL A 92 -5.68 -6.16 1.20
CA VAL A 92 -4.56 -5.77 0.33
C VAL A 92 -3.69 -4.71 1.02
N LEU A 93 -4.28 -3.71 1.67
CA LEU A 93 -3.51 -2.67 2.36
C LEU A 93 -2.75 -3.25 3.57
N GLU A 94 -3.38 -4.12 4.35
CA GLU A 94 -2.76 -4.81 5.48
C GLU A 94 -1.58 -5.68 5.02
N VAL A 95 -1.74 -6.44 3.94
CA VAL A 95 -0.64 -7.21 3.35
C VAL A 95 0.49 -6.29 2.92
N ALA A 96 0.21 -5.20 2.18
CA ALA A 96 1.23 -4.25 1.74
C ALA A 96 2.00 -3.65 2.94
N ALA A 97 1.30 -3.24 4.00
CA ALA A 97 1.94 -2.73 5.21
C ALA A 97 2.78 -3.80 5.94
N SER A 98 2.36 -5.07 5.90
CA SER A 98 3.12 -6.18 6.50
C SER A 98 4.43 -6.48 5.76
N LEU A 99 4.47 -6.30 4.44
CA LEU A 99 5.67 -6.48 3.62
C LEU A 99 6.77 -5.46 3.97
N VAL A 100 6.39 -4.30 4.51
CA VAL A 100 7.31 -3.25 4.99
C VAL A 100 7.64 -3.41 6.49
N GLY A 101 7.04 -4.39 7.17
CA GLY A 101 7.24 -4.63 8.61
C GLY A 101 6.36 -3.78 9.53
N GLY A 102 5.34 -3.10 8.99
CA GLY A 102 4.47 -2.18 9.72
C GLY A 102 3.29 -2.85 10.45
N CYS A 103 2.89 -4.07 10.07
CA CYS A 103 1.81 -4.80 10.74
C CYS A 103 1.93 -6.33 10.58
N ALA A 104 1.27 -7.08 11.48
CA ALA A 104 1.06 -8.51 11.32
C ALA A 104 -0.29 -8.76 10.65
N VAL A 105 -0.35 -9.70 9.72
CA VAL A 105 -1.59 -10.10 9.04
C VAL A 105 -2.07 -11.47 9.48
N GLN A 106 -3.39 -11.63 9.59
CA GLN A 106 -3.99 -12.94 9.80
C GLN A 106 -4.29 -13.58 8.44
N LEU A 107 -3.41 -14.47 7.98
CA LEU A 107 -3.50 -15.09 6.64
C LEU A 107 -4.88 -15.67 6.30
N ARG A 108 -5.55 -16.30 7.27
CA ARG A 108 -6.91 -16.82 7.07
C ARG A 108 -7.90 -15.73 6.66
N GLN A 109 -7.86 -14.56 7.32
CA GLN A 109 -8.76 -13.45 7.02
C GLN A 109 -8.46 -12.85 5.65
N VAL A 110 -7.17 -12.77 5.29
CA VAL A 110 -6.74 -12.35 3.95
C VAL A 110 -7.30 -13.31 2.89
N ILE A 111 -7.11 -14.62 3.05
CA ILE A 111 -7.61 -15.62 2.10
C ILE A 111 -9.14 -15.58 1.96
N GLU A 112 -9.87 -15.36 3.05
CA GLU A 112 -11.33 -15.24 3.03
C GLU A 112 -11.83 -13.93 2.38
N ALA A 113 -10.97 -12.91 2.27
CA ALA A 113 -11.33 -11.58 1.76
C ALA A 113 -11.00 -11.38 0.28
N LEU A 114 -10.00 -12.10 -0.26
CA LEU A 114 -9.50 -11.90 -1.62
C LEU A 114 -10.17 -12.83 -2.63
N ASP A 115 -10.35 -12.35 -3.85
CA ASP A 115 -10.62 -13.21 -5.00
C ASP A 115 -9.34 -13.85 -5.57
N GLY A 116 -9.50 -14.70 -6.58
CA GLY A 116 -8.36 -15.42 -7.18
C GLY A 116 -7.37 -14.53 -7.96
N ALA A 117 -7.79 -13.37 -8.46
CA ALA A 117 -6.90 -12.41 -9.11
C ALA A 117 -6.13 -11.60 -8.07
N GLU A 118 -6.82 -11.11 -7.04
CA GLU A 118 -6.22 -10.38 -5.92
C GLU A 118 -5.23 -11.27 -5.14
N PHE A 119 -5.57 -12.55 -4.93
CA PHE A 119 -4.67 -13.52 -4.29
C PHE A 119 -3.36 -13.68 -5.07
N ARG A 120 -3.42 -13.76 -6.41
CA ARG A 120 -2.21 -13.87 -7.25
C ARG A 120 -1.35 -12.59 -7.20
N LEU A 121 -1.98 -11.42 -7.11
CA LEU A 121 -1.26 -10.16 -6.93
C LEU A 121 -0.53 -10.13 -5.59
N VAL A 122 -1.20 -10.54 -4.52
CA VAL A 122 -0.61 -10.65 -3.18
C VAL A 122 0.54 -11.66 -3.16
N LEU A 123 0.35 -12.85 -3.73
CA LEU A 123 1.39 -13.88 -3.77
C LEU A 123 2.64 -13.37 -4.51
N ARG A 124 2.46 -12.72 -5.67
CA ARG A 124 3.56 -12.14 -6.42
C ARG A 124 4.31 -11.08 -5.62
N ALA A 125 3.59 -10.21 -4.90
CA ALA A 125 4.22 -9.21 -4.04
C ALA A 125 5.04 -9.84 -2.90
N MET A 126 4.54 -10.94 -2.32
CA MET A 126 5.29 -11.70 -1.30
C MET A 126 6.57 -12.33 -1.89
N GLU A 127 6.49 -12.90 -3.10
CA GLU A 127 7.65 -13.47 -3.81
C GLU A 127 8.71 -12.40 -4.16
N GLU A 128 8.27 -11.23 -4.61
CA GLU A 128 9.14 -10.08 -4.90
C GLU A 128 9.85 -9.60 -3.63
N ALA A 129 9.13 -9.41 -2.51
CA ALA A 129 9.70 -9.01 -1.24
C ALA A 129 10.70 -10.03 -0.67
N ALA A 130 10.42 -11.33 -0.82
CA ALA A 130 11.29 -12.39 -0.35
C ALA A 130 12.59 -12.50 -1.15
N SER A 131 12.53 -12.24 -2.46
CA SER A 131 13.68 -12.30 -3.38
C SER A 131 14.73 -11.21 -3.09
N GLY A 132 14.31 -10.10 -2.49
CA GLY A 132 15.20 -9.02 -2.02
C GLY A 132 16.00 -9.30 -0.75
N SER A 133 15.68 -10.40 -0.04
CA SER A 133 16.32 -10.77 1.22
C SER A 133 17.50 -11.73 1.04
N ALA A 134 17.99 -11.93 -0.19
CA ALA A 134 19.18 -12.75 -0.45
C ALA A 134 20.45 -11.94 -0.13
N PRO A 135 21.29 -12.36 0.85
CA PRO A 135 22.57 -11.72 1.14
C PRO A 135 23.62 -11.93 0.04
#